data_AF-A0A0Q6YXP0-F1
#
_entry.id   AF-A0A0Q6YXP0-F1
#
_cell.length_a   1.000
_cell.length_b   1.000
_cell.length_c   1.000
_cell.angle_alpha   90.00
_cell.angle_beta   90.00
_cell.angle_gamma   90.00
#
_symmetry.space_group_name_H-M   'P 1'
#
loop_
_entity.id
_entity.type
_entity.pdbx_description
1 polymer ?
#
loop_
_entity_poly.entity_id
_entity_poly.type
_entity_poly.pdbx_seq_one_letter_code
_entity_poly.pdbx_strand_id
1 'polypeptide(L)'
;MRALPLCIAAIVAALFTGSALAADPYLIDQRDPEYQKSFEHLARASQALSAARKELEQAQAAYQLPGLNLRQMLEQLRPMEDTMTVLLTPEKKRMAHQTLVPDGLFFTPIQSGE
;
A
#
# COMPACT_ATOMS: atom_id res chain seq x y z
N MET A 1 -37.79 -17.00 23.07
CA MET A 1 -36.80 -17.06 21.96
C MET A 1 -35.91 -15.81 22.01
N ARG A 2 -34.80 -15.84 22.78
CA ARG A 2 -33.93 -14.65 23.03
C ARG A 2 -32.43 -15.02 23.13
N ALA A 3 -31.97 -16.04 22.41
CA ALA A 3 -30.58 -16.52 22.48
C ALA A 3 -29.72 -16.18 21.25
N LEU A 4 -30.30 -15.58 20.20
CA LEU A 4 -29.58 -15.27 18.96
C LEU A 4 -28.57 -14.11 19.01
N PRO A 5 -28.74 -13.02 19.80
CA PRO A 5 -27.81 -11.89 19.70
C PRO A 5 -26.45 -12.15 20.39
N LEU A 6 -26.37 -13.11 21.31
CA LEU A 6 -25.14 -13.43 22.05
C LEU A 6 -24.10 -14.19 21.21
N CYS A 7 -24.56 -15.06 20.30
CA CYS A 7 -23.65 -15.83 19.44
C CYS A 7 -22.96 -14.95 18.39
N ILE A 8 -23.63 -13.91 17.90
CA ILE A 8 -23.07 -12.99 16.89
C ILE A 8 -21.96 -12.14 17.52
N ALA A 9 -22.15 -11.67 18.76
CA ALA A 9 -21.15 -10.89 19.48
C ALA A 9 -19.87 -11.70 19.77
N ALA A 10 -19.99 -13.00 20.07
CA ALA A 10 -18.84 -13.87 20.32
C ALA A 10 -18.00 -14.13 19.06
N ILE A 11 -18.64 -14.22 17.88
CA ILE A 11 -17.95 -14.43 16.60
C ILE A 11 -17.18 -13.16 16.19
N VAL A 12 -17.74 -11.97 16.44
CA VAL A 12 -17.06 -10.69 16.16
C VAL A 12 -15.86 -10.47 17.09
N ALA A 13 -15.97 -10.87 18.37
CA ALA A 13 -14.86 -10.80 19.31
C ALA A 13 -13.70 -11.75 18.94
N ALA A 14 -14.01 -12.94 18.40
CA ALA A 14 -13.00 -13.90 17.98
C ALA A 14 -12.26 -13.50 16.69
N LEU A 15 -12.84 -12.65 15.85
CA LEU A 15 -12.18 -12.10 14.66
C LEU A 15 -11.18 -10.98 15.01
N PHE A 16 -11.34 -10.31 16.16
CA PHE A 16 -10.49 -9.18 16.57
C PHE A 16 -9.28 -9.57 17.44
N THR A 17 -9.22 -10.80 17.96
CA THR A 17 -8.12 -11.25 18.85
C THR A 17 -6.87 -11.75 18.10
N GLY A 18 -6.87 -11.76 16.77
CA GLY A 18 -5.83 -12.39 15.96
C GLY A 18 -4.63 -11.53 15.53
N SER A 19 -4.51 -10.27 15.94
CA SER A 19 -3.41 -9.40 15.46
C SER A 19 -2.79 -8.51 16.53
N ALA A 20 -2.55 -9.06 17.72
CA ALA A 20 -1.49 -8.52 18.58
C ALA A 20 -0.13 -9.01 18.03
N LEU A 21 0.31 -8.44 16.90
CA LEU A 21 1.69 -8.57 16.44
C LEU A 21 2.56 -7.91 17.50
N ALA A 22 3.27 -8.73 18.27
CA ALA A 22 4.33 -8.27 19.15
C ALA A 22 5.24 -7.34 18.33
N ALA A 23 5.48 -6.14 18.85
CA ALA A 23 6.44 -5.20 18.30
C ALA A 23 7.86 -5.74 18.57
N ASP A 24 8.21 -6.83 17.89
CA ASP A 24 9.60 -7.18 17.63
C ASP A 24 10.21 -5.97 16.90
N PRO A 25 11.47 -5.56 17.15
CA PRO A 25 12.13 -4.55 16.35
C PRO A 25 12.39 -5.17 14.97
N TYR A 26 11.34 -5.25 14.16
CA TYR A 26 11.33 -5.83 12.84
C TYR A 26 12.19 -4.93 11.97
N LEU A 27 13.45 -5.32 11.84
CA LEU A 27 14.39 -4.70 10.93
C LEU A 27 13.92 -5.14 9.54
N ILE A 28 13.32 -4.19 8.81
CA ILE A 28 12.77 -4.44 7.48
C ILE A 28 13.90 -4.91 6.57
N ASP A 29 13.99 -6.22 6.35
CA ASP A 29 14.97 -6.82 5.45
C ASP A 29 14.43 -6.81 4.02
N GLN A 30 14.98 -5.90 3.20
CA GLN A 30 14.57 -5.73 1.81
C GLN A 30 15.00 -6.87 0.88
N ARG A 31 15.79 -7.83 1.40
CA ARG A 31 16.19 -9.07 0.72
C ARG A 31 15.27 -10.23 1.04
N ASP A 32 14.36 -10.06 2.00
CA ASP A 32 13.35 -11.07 2.33
C ASP A 32 12.39 -11.24 1.13
N PRO A 33 12.17 -12.48 0.64
CA PRO A 33 11.20 -12.75 -0.41
C PRO A 33 9.77 -12.31 -0.02
N GLU A 34 9.38 -12.40 1.26
CA GLU A 34 8.04 -11.99 1.69
C GLU A 34 7.88 -10.46 1.65
N TYR A 35 8.96 -9.70 1.92
CA TYR A 35 8.98 -8.26 1.72
C TYR A 35 8.71 -7.90 0.25
N GLN A 36 9.43 -8.53 -0.69
CA GLN A 36 9.25 -8.28 -2.13
C GLN A 36 7.83 -8.60 -2.59
N LYS A 37 7.30 -9.75 -2.17
CA LYS A 37 5.93 -10.18 -2.48
C LYS A 37 4.88 -9.21 -1.94
N SER A 38 5.05 -8.71 -0.71
CA SER A 38 4.13 -7.72 -0.12
C SER A 38 4.09 -6.42 -0.94
N PHE A 39 5.24 -5.96 -1.43
CA PHE A 39 5.34 -4.79 -2.28
C PHE A 39 4.73 -4.98 -3.67
N GLU A 40 4.87 -6.16 -4.27
CA GLU A 40 4.16 -6.51 -5.50
C GLU A 40 2.64 -6.48 -5.32
N HIS A 41 2.14 -7.04 -4.22
CA HIS A 41 0.71 -7.02 -3.90
C HIS A 41 0.21 -5.59 -3.69
N LEU A 42 0.98 -4.75 -2.97
CA LEU A 42 0.65 -3.33 -2.80
C LEU A 42 0.64 -2.57 -4.13
N ALA A 43 1.61 -2.81 -5.01
CA ALA A 43 1.66 -2.18 -6.32
C ALA A 43 0.44 -2.58 -7.18
N ARG A 44 0.06 -3.87 -7.18
CA ARG A 44 -1.15 -4.35 -7.87
C ARG A 44 -2.42 -3.74 -7.29
N ALA A 45 -2.52 -3.67 -5.96
CA ALA A 45 -3.66 -3.05 -5.29
C ALA A 45 -3.78 -1.56 -5.64
N SER A 46 -2.66 -0.83 -5.74
CA SER A 46 -2.65 0.59 -6.12
C SER A 46 -3.16 0.78 -7.55
N GLN A 47 -2.74 -0.09 -8.47
CA GLN A 47 -3.22 -0.08 -9.85
C GLN A 47 -4.72 -0.40 -9.95
N ALA A 48 -5.17 -1.44 -9.24
CA ALA A 48 -6.58 -1.84 -9.20
C ALA A 48 -7.46 -0.72 -8.64
N LEU A 49 -7.02 -0.04 -7.59
CA LEU A 49 -7.74 1.10 -7.01
C LEU A 49 -7.82 2.28 -7.99
N SER A 50 -6.71 2.60 -8.68
CA SER A 50 -6.71 3.65 -9.71
C SER A 50 -7.67 3.31 -10.87
N ALA A 51 -7.72 2.05 -11.29
CA ALA A 51 -8.66 1.59 -12.31
C ALA A 51 -10.12 1.71 -11.83
N ALA A 52 -10.43 1.21 -10.63
CA ALA A 52 -11.76 1.30 -10.03
C ALA A 52 -12.24 2.75 -9.89
N ARG A 53 -11.35 3.68 -9.51
CA ARG A 53 -11.67 5.10 -9.46
C ARG A 53 -12.03 5.66 -10.84
N LYS A 54 -11.25 5.35 -11.87
CA LYS A 54 -11.55 5.80 -13.25
C LYS A 54 -12.87 5.22 -13.74
N GLU A 55 -13.16 3.96 -13.44
CA GLU A 55 -14.44 3.33 -13.78
C GLU A 55 -15.61 4.00 -13.06
N LEU A 56 -15.45 4.37 -11.77
CA LEU A 56 -16.46 5.11 -11.03
C LEU A 56 -16.68 6.52 -11.58
N GLU A 57 -15.62 7.24 -11.95
CA GLU A 57 -15.71 8.56 -12.60
C GLU A 57 -16.41 8.47 -13.97
N GLN A 58 -16.12 7.43 -14.75
CA GLN A 58 -16.81 7.17 -16.02
C GLN A 58 -18.28 6.79 -15.82
N ALA A 59 -18.58 5.94 -14.83
CA ALA A 59 -19.94 5.54 -14.49
C ALA A 59 -20.77 6.74 -14.03
N GLN A 60 -20.17 7.70 -13.32
CA GLN A 60 -20.83 8.95 -12.95
C GLN A 60 -21.24 9.78 -14.16
N ALA A 61 -20.37 9.85 -15.17
CA ALA A 61 -20.64 10.62 -16.39
C ALA A 61 -21.66 9.93 -17.29
N ALA A 62 -21.68 8.59 -17.29
CA ALA A 62 -22.55 7.78 -18.14
C ALA A 62 -23.94 7.53 -17.54
N TYR A 63 -24.06 7.47 -16.21
CA TYR A 63 -25.30 7.08 -15.52
C TYR A 63 -25.65 8.07 -14.41
N GLN A 64 -26.93 8.43 -14.31
CA GLN A 64 -27.46 9.08 -13.12
C GLN A 64 -27.67 8.01 -12.05
N LEU A 65 -26.84 8.04 -11.00
CA LEU A 65 -26.90 7.13 -9.85
C LEU A 65 -27.55 7.83 -8.65
N PRO A 66 -28.89 7.93 -8.59
CA PRO A 66 -29.58 8.64 -7.52
C PRO A 66 -29.29 8.00 -6.15
N GLY A 67 -28.91 8.83 -5.17
CA GLY A 67 -28.58 8.38 -3.81
C GLY A 67 -27.11 7.95 -3.61
N LEU A 68 -26.30 7.84 -4.67
CA LEU A 68 -24.88 7.54 -4.54
C LEU A 68 -24.04 8.82 -4.50
N ASN A 69 -23.40 9.08 -3.35
CA ASN A 69 -22.49 10.22 -3.21
C ASN A 69 -21.06 9.82 -3.60
N LEU A 70 -20.80 9.78 -4.91
CA LEU A 70 -19.50 9.41 -5.46
C LEU A 70 -18.36 10.31 -4.99
N ARG A 71 -18.62 11.61 -4.82
CA ARG A 71 -17.61 12.55 -4.32
C ARG A 71 -17.12 12.16 -2.92
N GLN A 72 -18.05 11.84 -2.03
CA GLN A 72 -17.71 11.40 -0.68
C GLN A 72 -16.97 10.05 -0.68
N MET A 73 -17.35 9.12 -1.54
CA MET A 73 -16.66 7.83 -1.68
C MET A 73 -15.21 8.02 -2.19
N LEU A 74 -15.00 8.86 -3.20
CA LEU A 74 -13.66 9.18 -3.70
C LEU A 74 -12.81 9.90 -2.64
N GLU A 75 -13.40 10.81 -1.87
CA GLU A 75 -12.72 11.47 -0.75
C GLU A 75 -12.30 10.48 0.34
N GLN A 76 -13.08 9.42 0.60
CA GLN A 76 -12.73 8.36 1.54
C GLN A 76 -11.59 7.47 1.05
N LEU A 77 -11.40 7.33 -0.27
CA LEU A 77 -10.30 6.55 -0.86
C LEU A 77 -8.97 7.30 -0.86
N ARG A 78 -8.99 8.63 -0.82
CA ARG A 78 -7.80 9.48 -0.92
C ARG A 78 -6.73 9.22 0.15
N PRO A 79 -7.06 9.07 1.45
CA PRO A 79 -6.05 8.76 2.47
C PRO A 79 -5.35 7.42 2.21
N MET A 80 -6.06 6.45 1.63
CA MET A 80 -5.50 5.16 1.27
C MET A 80 -4.56 5.29 0.07
N GLU A 81 -4.94 6.04 -0.97
CA GLU A 81 -4.06 6.38 -2.10
C GLU A 81 -2.77 7.07 -1.65
N ASP A 82 -2.89 8.04 -0.73
CA ASP A 82 -1.75 8.78 -0.20
C ASP A 82 -0.82 7.85 0.58
N THR A 83 -1.37 6.97 1.41
CA THR A 83 -0.59 5.98 2.18
C THR A 83 0.15 5.01 1.26
N MET A 84 -0.54 4.47 0.25
CA MET A 84 0.08 3.59 -0.74
C MET A 84 1.20 4.30 -1.51
N THR A 85 1.01 5.58 -1.83
CA THR A 85 2.03 6.39 -2.50
C THR A 85 3.27 6.58 -1.63
N VAL A 86 3.10 6.89 -0.34
CA VAL A 86 4.22 7.03 0.61
C VAL A 86 5.01 5.72 0.73
N LEU A 87 4.33 4.57 0.77
CA LEU A 87 4.97 3.26 0.86
C LEU A 87 5.67 2.85 -0.43
N LEU A 88 5.03 3.03 -1.59
CA LEU A 88 5.53 2.56 -2.88
C LEU A 88 6.61 3.47 -3.49
N THR A 89 6.61 4.77 -3.19
CA THR A 89 7.53 5.74 -3.81
C THR A 89 9.01 5.43 -3.54
N PRO A 90 9.43 5.15 -2.29
CA PRO A 90 10.83 4.78 -1.99
C PRO A 90 11.26 3.49 -2.71
N GLU A 91 10.39 2.46 -2.75
CA GLU A 91 10.70 1.19 -3.41
C GLU A 91 10.82 1.35 -4.93
N LYS A 92 9.95 2.14 -5.54
CA LYS A 92 10.06 2.45 -6.97
C LYS A 92 11.38 3.15 -7.30
N LYS A 93 11.81 4.09 -6.47
CA LYS A 93 13.13 4.74 -6.61
C LYS A 93 14.26 3.73 -6.45
N ARG A 94 14.19 2.86 -5.44
CA ARG A 94 15.20 1.82 -5.21
C ARG A 94 15.36 0.90 -6.42
N MET A 95 14.25 0.37 -6.95
CA MET A 95 14.27 -0.48 -8.14
C MET A 95 14.82 0.25 -9.37
N ALA A 96 14.49 1.54 -9.54
CA ALA A 96 15.02 2.36 -10.63
C ALA A 96 16.55 2.59 -10.53
N HIS A 97 17.10 2.58 -9.30
CA HIS A 97 18.53 2.77 -9.06
C HIS A 97 19.33 1.47 -8.88
N GLN A 98 18.68 0.30 -8.79
CA GLN A 98 19.37 -1.00 -8.76
C GLN A 98 20.07 -1.33 -10.08
N THR A 99 19.59 -0.78 -11.20
CA THR A 99 20.17 -0.98 -12.54
C THR A 99 21.23 0.06 -12.90
N LEU A 100 21.46 1.06 -12.05
CA LEU A 100 22.59 1.98 -12.21
C LEU A 100 23.85 1.23 -11.81
N VAL A 101 24.48 0.59 -12.79
CA VAL A 101 25.91 0.29 -12.72
C VAL A 101 26.61 1.65 -12.68
N PRO A 102 27.35 2.00 -11.63
CA PRO A 102 28.20 3.17 -11.69
C PRO A 102 29.22 2.92 -12.79
N ASP A 103 29.13 3.67 -13.89
CA ASP A 103 30.13 3.67 -14.95
C ASP A 103 31.46 4.16 -14.35
N GLY A 104 32.22 3.22 -13.81
CA GLY A 104 33.68 3.17 -13.86
C GLY A 104 34.50 4.34 -13.31
N LEU A 105 33.94 5.30 -12.58
CA LEU A 105 34.70 6.39 -11.95
C LEU A 105 34.38 6.44 -10.46
N PHE A 106 34.84 5.40 -9.75
CA PHE A 106 35.08 5.50 -8.32
C PHE A 106 36.02 6.68 -8.09
N PHE A 107 35.65 7.54 -7.14
CA PHE A 107 36.47 8.58 -6.54
C PHE A 107 37.95 8.23 -6.64
N THR A 108 38.69 8.91 -7.52
CA THR A 108 40.12 9.01 -7.34
C THR A 108 40.32 9.79 -6.05
N PRO A 109 40.89 9.21 -4.99
CA PRO A 109 41.26 10.00 -3.83
C PRO A 109 42.25 11.05 -4.35
N ILE A 110 41.86 12.32 -4.29
CA ILE A 110 42.82 13.41 -4.46
C ILE A 110 43.77 13.24 -3.27
N GLN A 111 44.98 12.73 -3.52
CA GLN A 111 46.05 12.80 -2.52
C GLN A 111 46.31 14.29 -2.31
N SER A 112 45.75 14.82 -1.22
CA SER A 112 46.16 16.12 -0.71
C SER A 112 47.47 15.87 0.02
N GLY A 113 48.57 16.17 -0.67
CA GLY A 113 49.92 16.19 -0.09
C GLY A 113 50.97 15.57 -1.00
N GLU A 114 51.49 16.37 -1.94
CA GLU A 114 52.91 16.76 -2.04
C GLU A 114 53.03 18.06 -2.84
#